data_AF-A0A7S4SS98-F1
#
_entry.id   AF-A0A7S4SS98-F1
#
_cell.length_a   1.000
_cell.length_b   1.000
_cell.length_c   1.000
_cell.angle_alpha   90.00
_cell.angle_beta   90.00
_cell.angle_gamma   90.00
#
_symmetry.space_group_name_H-M   'P 1'
#
loop_
_entity.id
_entity.type
_entity.pdbx_description
1 polymer ?
#
loop_
_entity_poly.entity_id
_entity_poly.type
_entity_poly.pdbx_seq_one_letter_code
_entity_poly.pdbx_strand_id
1 'polypeptide(L)'
;PRPPLEDPGGAPPPQTPDEGERTVVERLRDRLDRLRLAEDAEAPPPVRASGGAPPSWLRGRPCPLDQSRCVQRLHMCDTELLAPFELLPPQLAVMERSLRACERRQVALLESPTGTGKSVALLTATLAWQRRTFAAQGAAPQILYGVRTHAQLAQMVAELQKTPYRPRMAVIGSREHLCVNEAVRAAARRQRVSLDLGCRQAARRAVRLGLHGPPQGQSGPEAECACQAYARLGSPPHAERVFERCGREGLLWDVEDLLGLSGTGGGAGCPYYTAHVLAGGADLVFCPHNYVLDPAVSQCRTHHRARWSLEGRVVVVDEAHNLEQGCRDAGSLRATLAELRSLSAALAALPTRHPHLRACPRGRCLPCR
;
A
#
# COMPACT_ATOMS: atom_id res chain seq x y z
N PRO A 1 20.71 -26.22 -61.28
CA PRO A 1 19.46 -26.10 -60.49
C PRO A 1 19.76 -25.46 -59.12
N ARG A 2 19.02 -24.41 -58.78
CA ARG A 2 19.32 -23.38 -57.76
C ARG A 2 19.64 -23.92 -56.34
N PRO A 3 20.43 -23.17 -55.54
CA PRO A 3 20.74 -23.49 -54.15
C PRO A 3 19.55 -23.23 -53.20
N PRO A 4 19.59 -23.73 -51.95
CA PRO A 4 18.47 -23.62 -50.99
C PRO A 4 18.26 -22.16 -50.57
N LEU A 5 16.98 -21.79 -50.41
CA LEU A 5 16.52 -20.50 -49.93
C LEU A 5 16.95 -20.27 -48.47
N GLU A 6 17.70 -19.20 -48.25
CA GLU A 6 17.93 -18.60 -46.94
C GLU A 6 16.66 -17.88 -46.46
N ASP A 7 16.25 -18.18 -45.23
CA ASP A 7 15.12 -17.56 -44.54
C ASP A 7 15.60 -16.20 -43.99
N PRO A 8 15.02 -15.05 -44.39
CA PRO A 8 15.50 -13.76 -43.94
C PRO A 8 14.96 -13.42 -42.55
N GLY A 9 15.85 -13.42 -41.57
CA GLY A 9 15.84 -12.49 -40.43
C GLY A 9 14.55 -12.39 -39.64
N GLY A 10 14.33 -13.33 -38.72
CA GLY A 10 13.45 -13.09 -37.57
C GLY A 10 14.02 -11.94 -36.73
N ALA A 11 13.33 -10.80 -36.76
CA ALA A 11 13.62 -9.68 -35.87
C ALA A 11 13.65 -10.18 -34.41
N PRO A 12 14.63 -9.76 -33.59
CA PRO A 12 14.62 -10.09 -32.17
C PRO A 12 13.31 -9.58 -31.55
N PRO A 13 12.69 -10.33 -30.62
CA PRO A 13 11.50 -9.86 -29.91
C PRO A 13 11.83 -8.48 -29.31
N PRO A 14 10.88 -7.53 -29.31
CA PRO A 14 11.14 -6.20 -28.78
C PRO A 14 11.66 -6.35 -27.36
N GLN A 15 12.92 -5.97 -27.16
CA GLN A 15 13.53 -5.89 -25.84
C GLN A 15 12.64 -4.94 -25.05
N THR A 16 11.93 -5.47 -24.05
CA THR A 16 11.19 -4.66 -23.09
C THR A 16 12.20 -3.70 -22.48
N PRO A 17 11.99 -2.38 -22.55
CA PRO A 17 12.95 -1.42 -22.02
C PRO A 17 13.11 -1.69 -20.52
N ASP A 18 14.38 -1.77 -20.12
CA ASP A 18 14.86 -1.99 -18.77
C ASP A 18 14.03 -1.16 -17.75
N GLU A 19 13.28 -1.84 -16.87
CA GLU A 19 12.41 -1.18 -15.88
C GLU A 19 13.22 -0.60 -14.68
N GLY A 20 14.54 -0.47 -14.83
CA GLY A 20 15.51 -0.15 -13.78
C GLY A 20 15.56 1.31 -13.32
N GLU A 21 15.09 2.28 -14.11
CA GLU A 21 15.27 3.72 -13.80
C GLU A 21 13.98 4.55 -13.88
N ARG A 22 12.80 3.95 -13.68
CA ARG A 22 11.57 4.74 -13.69
C ARG A 22 11.47 5.67 -12.47
N THR A 23 11.40 6.97 -12.71
CA THR A 23 11.25 7.99 -11.67
C THR A 23 9.93 7.80 -10.90
N VAL A 24 9.83 8.29 -9.66
CA VAL A 24 8.55 8.30 -8.91
C VAL A 24 7.43 8.96 -9.73
N VAL A 25 7.79 9.99 -10.49
CA VAL A 25 6.92 10.70 -11.44
C VAL A 25 6.41 9.76 -12.54
N GLU A 26 7.28 8.96 -13.15
CA GLU A 26 6.90 7.98 -14.18
C GLU A 26 6.08 6.83 -13.61
N ARG A 27 6.39 6.37 -12.38
CA ARG A 27 5.55 5.37 -11.70
C ARG A 27 4.17 5.90 -11.35
N LEU A 28 4.06 7.18 -11.00
CA LEU A 28 2.77 7.85 -10.79
C LEU A 28 2.01 8.04 -12.10
N ARG A 29 2.68 8.49 -13.17
CA ARG A 29 2.10 8.69 -14.51
C ARG A 29 1.68 7.38 -15.18
N ASP A 30 2.54 6.37 -15.24
CA ASP A 30 2.22 5.03 -15.79
C ASP A 30 1.04 4.39 -15.04
N ARG A 31 0.95 4.62 -13.71
CA ARG A 31 -0.18 4.13 -12.92
C ARG A 31 -1.46 4.94 -13.11
N LEU A 32 -1.36 6.23 -13.47
CA LEU A 32 -2.47 7.06 -13.93
C LEU A 32 -2.92 6.70 -15.35
N ASP A 33 -2.01 6.31 -16.24
CA ASP A 33 -2.35 5.86 -17.59
C ASP A 33 -2.96 4.45 -17.59
N ARG A 34 -2.51 3.54 -16.71
CA ARG A 34 -3.19 2.26 -16.45
C ARG A 34 -4.55 2.40 -15.76
N LEU A 35 -4.85 3.58 -15.18
CA LEU A 35 -6.18 3.93 -14.69
C LEU A 35 -7.11 4.45 -15.80
N ARG A 36 -6.58 4.74 -17.00
CA ARG A 36 -7.35 5.23 -18.16
C ARG A 36 -7.96 4.11 -19.01
N LEU A 37 -7.54 2.86 -18.86
CA LEU A 37 -8.00 1.73 -19.69
C LEU A 37 -8.12 0.45 -18.88
N ALA A 38 -9.21 0.29 -18.14
CA ALA A 38 -9.63 -1.01 -17.60
C ALA A 38 -11.12 -0.97 -17.25
N GLU A 39 -11.97 -0.74 -18.24
CA GLU A 39 -13.38 -1.14 -18.14
C GLU A 39 -13.54 -2.64 -18.48
N ASP A 40 -12.63 -3.24 -19.26
CA ASP A 40 -12.75 -4.64 -19.73
C ASP A 40 -11.47 -5.50 -19.65
N ALA A 41 -10.41 -5.07 -18.96
CA ALA A 41 -9.23 -5.92 -18.80
C ALA A 41 -9.50 -7.01 -17.74
N GLU A 42 -9.64 -8.26 -18.19
CA GLU A 42 -9.59 -9.45 -17.33
C GLU A 42 -8.50 -9.27 -16.26
N ALA A 43 -8.84 -9.59 -15.02
CA ALA A 43 -7.87 -9.60 -13.93
C ALA A 43 -6.61 -10.33 -14.42
N PRO A 44 -5.40 -9.79 -14.20
CA PRO A 44 -4.18 -10.51 -14.57
C PRO A 44 -4.30 -11.91 -13.98
N PRO A 45 -4.00 -12.96 -14.78
CA PRO A 45 -4.23 -14.33 -14.35
C PRO A 45 -3.58 -14.53 -12.99
N PRO A 46 -4.17 -15.36 -12.11
CA PRO A 46 -3.50 -15.72 -10.87
C PRO A 46 -2.09 -16.17 -11.25
N VAL A 47 -1.08 -15.66 -10.53
CA VAL A 47 0.30 -16.09 -10.71
C VAL A 47 0.27 -17.61 -10.57
N ARG A 48 0.27 -18.30 -11.72
CA ARG A 48 0.32 -19.74 -11.75
C ARG A 48 1.64 -20.10 -11.09
N ALA A 49 1.60 -21.08 -10.19
CA ALA A 49 2.76 -21.76 -9.69
C ALA A 49 3.46 -22.45 -10.86
N SER A 50 4.25 -21.70 -11.62
CA SER A 50 5.07 -22.19 -12.72
C SER A 50 6.44 -21.57 -12.57
N GLY A 51 7.28 -22.18 -11.71
CA GLY A 51 8.75 -22.16 -11.73
C GLY A 51 9.49 -20.82 -11.83
N GLY A 52 8.81 -19.67 -11.84
CA GLY A 52 9.39 -18.34 -11.98
C GLY A 52 9.80 -17.78 -10.63
N ALA A 53 10.90 -17.02 -10.62
CA ALA A 53 11.43 -16.37 -9.43
C ALA A 53 10.31 -15.62 -8.66
N PRO A 54 10.29 -15.71 -7.31
CA PRO A 54 9.30 -15.00 -6.52
C PRO A 54 9.32 -13.51 -6.88
N PRO A 55 8.17 -12.80 -6.82
CA PRO A 55 8.13 -11.38 -7.12
C PRO A 55 9.15 -10.65 -6.26
N SER A 56 10.23 -10.17 -6.88
CA SER A 56 11.29 -9.44 -6.20
C SER A 56 10.79 -8.04 -5.87
N TRP A 57 10.28 -7.89 -4.65
CA TRP A 57 9.74 -6.61 -4.17
C TRP A 57 10.85 -5.57 -4.00
N LEU A 58 12.04 -5.99 -3.59
CA LEU A 58 13.23 -5.13 -3.58
C LEU A 58 13.90 -5.09 -4.96
N ARG A 59 13.58 -4.05 -5.73
CA ARG A 59 14.44 -3.55 -6.81
C ARG A 59 15.29 -2.42 -6.21
N GLY A 60 16.59 -2.62 -6.01
CA GLY A 60 17.44 -1.56 -5.42
C GLY A 60 18.76 -2.03 -4.83
N ARG A 61 19.19 -1.35 -3.76
CA ARG A 61 20.35 -1.67 -2.92
C ARG A 61 19.86 -1.95 -1.49
N PRO A 62 20.66 -2.58 -0.62
CA PRO A 62 20.32 -2.71 0.79
C PRO A 62 20.05 -1.34 1.44
N CYS A 63 19.04 -1.24 2.32
CA CYS A 63 18.66 0.04 2.92
C CYS A 63 19.82 0.75 3.63
N PRO A 64 20.12 2.04 3.38
CA PRO A 64 21.29 2.71 3.95
C PRO A 64 21.37 2.62 5.48
N LEU A 65 22.60 2.73 5.98
CA LEU A 65 22.89 2.72 7.41
C LEU A 65 23.45 4.08 7.84
N ASP A 66 22.85 4.66 8.86
CA ASP A 66 23.36 5.81 9.60
C ASP A 66 24.30 5.29 10.72
N GLN A 67 25.59 5.12 10.38
CA GLN A 67 26.57 4.55 11.31
C GLN A 67 26.75 5.38 12.59
N SER A 68 26.43 6.68 12.56
CA SER A 68 26.51 7.56 13.73
C SER A 68 25.57 7.14 14.86
N ARG A 69 24.53 6.36 14.55
CA ARG A 69 23.55 5.83 15.51
C ARG A 69 23.83 4.40 15.95
N CYS A 70 24.91 3.79 15.46
CA CYS A 70 25.26 2.44 15.86
C CYS A 70 26.08 2.47 17.15
N VAL A 71 25.52 1.99 18.25
CA VAL A 71 26.23 1.85 19.53
C VAL A 71 26.77 0.44 19.71
N GLN A 72 25.99 -0.58 19.34
CA GLN A 72 26.40 -1.98 19.46
C GLN A 72 26.33 -2.68 18.10
N ARG A 73 27.40 -3.41 17.76
CA ARG A 73 27.44 -4.35 16.64
C ARG A 73 27.50 -5.76 17.18
N LEU A 74 26.68 -6.65 16.63
CA LEU A 74 26.69 -8.05 16.97
C LEU A 74 26.41 -8.90 15.73
N HIS A 75 26.78 -10.17 15.82
CA HIS A 75 26.55 -11.14 14.76
C HIS A 75 25.73 -12.31 15.31
N MET A 76 24.62 -12.63 14.64
CA MET A 76 23.71 -13.70 15.06
C MET A 76 22.99 -14.28 13.86
N CYS A 77 22.86 -15.61 13.79
CA CYS A 77 22.24 -16.32 12.66
C CYS A 77 22.78 -15.81 11.30
N ASP A 78 24.12 -15.74 11.19
CA ASP A 78 24.86 -15.25 10.02
C ASP A 78 24.47 -13.83 9.55
N THR A 79 23.87 -13.04 10.44
CA THR A 79 23.34 -11.71 10.17
C THR A 79 24.05 -10.69 11.06
N GLU A 80 24.64 -9.67 10.43
CA GLU A 80 25.18 -8.50 11.13
C GLU A 80 24.02 -7.59 11.58
N LEU A 81 23.99 -7.29 12.88
CA LEU A 81 22.98 -6.44 13.50
C LEU A 81 23.65 -5.19 14.07
N LEU A 82 23.05 -4.03 13.79
CA LEU A 82 23.51 -2.74 14.28
C LEU A 82 22.42 -2.15 15.17
N ALA A 83 22.67 -2.10 16.47
CA ALA A 83 21.70 -1.63 17.45
C ALA A 83 22.04 -0.20 17.93
N PRO A 84 21.01 0.60 18.27
CA PRO A 84 21.20 1.98 18.73
C PRO A 84 21.59 2.12 20.20
N PHE A 85 21.66 1.00 20.93
CA PHE A 85 22.07 0.90 22.32
C PHE A 85 22.47 -0.55 22.61
N GLU A 86 23.01 -0.81 23.79
CA GLU A 86 23.30 -2.16 24.24
C GLU A 86 22.01 -2.95 24.50
N LEU A 87 21.85 -4.06 23.79
CA LEU A 87 20.64 -4.88 23.80
C LEU A 87 20.54 -5.74 25.06
N LEU A 88 19.36 -5.74 25.67
CA LEU A 88 19.03 -6.58 26.81
C LEU A 88 18.84 -8.05 26.37
N PRO A 89 19.05 -9.03 27.27
CA PRO A 89 18.83 -10.45 26.96
C PRO A 89 17.46 -10.79 26.34
N PRO A 90 16.33 -10.20 26.80
CA PRO A 90 15.04 -10.42 26.16
C PRO A 90 14.97 -9.89 24.71
N GLN A 91 15.68 -8.80 24.40
CA GLN A 91 15.73 -8.25 23.04
C GLN A 91 16.53 -9.16 22.13
N LEU A 92 17.70 -9.63 22.59
CA LEU A 92 18.51 -10.62 21.87
C LEU A 92 17.70 -11.88 21.57
N ALA A 93 16.95 -12.37 22.55
CA ALA A 93 16.07 -13.54 22.42
C ALA A 93 14.94 -13.35 21.39
N VAL A 94 14.35 -12.14 21.29
CA VAL A 94 13.37 -11.78 20.26
C VAL A 94 14.03 -11.72 18.89
N MET A 95 15.21 -11.10 18.80
CA MET A 95 15.94 -10.94 17.55
C MET A 95 16.36 -12.29 16.99
N GLU A 96 16.92 -13.18 17.80
CA GLU A 96 17.35 -14.52 17.38
C GLU A 96 16.18 -15.31 16.78
N ARG A 97 15.05 -15.33 17.50
CA ARG A 97 13.85 -16.05 17.05
C ARG A 97 13.27 -15.44 15.77
N SER A 98 13.28 -14.12 15.65
CA SER A 98 12.83 -13.41 14.45
C SER A 98 13.68 -13.76 13.23
N LEU A 99 15.02 -13.78 13.38
CA LEU A 99 15.94 -14.17 12.32
C LEU A 99 15.73 -15.62 11.88
N ARG A 100 15.66 -16.55 12.84
CA ARG A 100 15.42 -17.97 12.56
C ARG A 100 14.08 -18.19 11.85
N ALA A 101 13.03 -17.46 12.23
CA ALA A 101 11.72 -17.55 11.59
C ALA A 101 11.76 -17.06 10.13
N CYS A 102 12.44 -15.94 9.88
CA CYS A 102 12.62 -15.41 8.53
C CYS A 102 13.43 -16.38 7.65
N GLU A 103 14.54 -16.92 8.16
CA GLU A 103 15.39 -17.88 7.46
C GLU A 103 14.63 -19.16 7.09
N ARG A 104 13.84 -19.70 8.04
CA ARG A 104 13.06 -20.92 7.85
C ARG A 104 11.74 -20.70 7.11
N ARG A 105 11.38 -19.46 6.80
CA ARG A 105 10.07 -19.08 6.22
C ARG A 105 8.89 -19.59 7.06
N GLN A 106 9.00 -19.45 8.38
CA GLN A 106 8.02 -19.93 9.35
C GLN A 106 7.34 -18.78 10.10
N VAL A 107 6.17 -19.09 10.67
CA VAL A 107 5.50 -18.20 11.62
C VAL A 107 6.17 -18.34 12.98
N ALA A 108 6.44 -17.22 13.65
CA ALA A 108 6.90 -17.17 15.02
C ALA A 108 5.92 -16.39 15.90
N LEU A 109 5.52 -17.00 17.01
CA LEU A 109 4.80 -16.33 18.08
C LEU A 109 5.81 -15.97 19.17
N LEU A 110 6.02 -14.68 19.39
CA LEU A 110 7.05 -14.17 20.30
C LEU A 110 6.38 -13.45 21.46
N GLU A 111 6.58 -13.99 22.66
CA GLU A 111 6.20 -13.33 23.90
C GLU A 111 7.43 -12.66 24.53
N SER A 112 7.27 -11.41 24.97
CA SER A 112 8.29 -10.74 25.76
C SER A 112 7.63 -9.73 26.72
N PRO A 113 8.21 -9.45 27.90
CA PRO A 113 7.64 -8.50 28.87
C PRO A 113 7.53 -7.07 28.32
N THR A 114 6.48 -6.34 28.67
CA THR A 114 6.31 -4.92 28.31
C THR A 114 7.47 -4.06 28.78
N GLY A 115 7.79 -2.98 28.05
CA GLY A 115 8.86 -2.05 28.43
C GLY A 115 10.29 -2.49 28.09
N THR A 116 10.47 -3.68 27.50
CA THR A 116 11.81 -4.21 27.14
C THR A 116 12.31 -3.78 25.75
N GLY A 117 11.66 -2.82 25.09
CA GLY A 117 12.08 -2.34 23.77
C GLY A 117 11.93 -3.37 22.64
N LYS A 118 10.83 -4.14 22.65
CA LYS A 118 10.50 -5.15 21.63
C LYS A 118 10.49 -4.60 20.20
N SER A 119 9.87 -3.45 19.99
CA SER A 119 9.67 -2.91 18.63
C SER A 119 11.00 -2.57 17.96
N VAL A 120 11.97 -1.98 18.68
CA VAL A 120 13.33 -1.74 18.17
C VAL A 120 14.04 -3.06 17.84
N ALA A 121 13.90 -4.08 18.70
CA ALA A 121 14.48 -5.40 18.48
C ALA A 121 13.91 -6.06 17.21
N LEU A 122 12.58 -6.04 17.02
CA LEU A 122 11.90 -6.55 15.83
C LEU A 122 12.30 -5.80 14.56
N LEU A 123 12.31 -4.47 14.59
CA LEU A 123 12.75 -3.63 13.46
C LEU A 123 14.20 -3.92 13.08
N THR A 124 15.10 -3.95 14.07
CA THR A 124 16.53 -4.23 13.86
C THR A 124 16.74 -5.60 13.24
N ALA A 125 16.12 -6.65 13.80
CA ALA A 125 16.27 -8.02 13.29
C ALA A 125 15.73 -8.16 11.86
N THR A 126 14.53 -7.66 11.59
CA THR A 126 13.88 -7.82 10.28
C THR A 126 14.58 -7.01 9.19
N LEU A 127 15.00 -5.78 9.47
CA LEU A 127 15.76 -4.94 8.52
C LEU A 127 17.17 -5.48 8.27
N ALA A 128 17.86 -5.99 9.30
CA ALA A 128 19.15 -6.64 9.14
C ALA A 128 19.05 -7.89 8.27
N TRP A 129 18.05 -8.74 8.53
CA TRP A 129 17.78 -9.92 7.71
C TRP A 129 17.47 -9.55 6.26
N GLN A 130 16.63 -8.54 6.03
CA GLN A 130 16.30 -8.05 4.69
C GLN A 130 17.56 -7.57 3.96
N ARG A 131 18.43 -6.81 4.62
CA ARG A 131 19.72 -6.36 4.07
C ARG A 131 20.64 -7.52 3.70
N ARG A 132 20.81 -8.50 4.60
CA ARG A 132 21.63 -9.71 4.36
C ARG A 132 21.08 -10.51 3.18
N THR A 133 19.77 -10.73 3.17
CA THR A 133 19.09 -11.49 2.10
C THR A 133 19.29 -10.82 0.76
N PHE A 134 19.14 -9.49 0.72
CA PHE A 134 19.44 -8.72 -0.48
C PHE A 134 20.90 -8.89 -0.93
N ALA A 135 21.86 -8.76 -0.01
CA ALA A 135 23.27 -8.91 -0.32
C ALA A 135 23.62 -10.31 -0.87
N ALA A 136 22.95 -11.36 -0.40
CA ALA A 136 23.17 -12.73 -0.83
C ALA A 136 22.45 -13.08 -2.15
N GLN A 137 21.26 -12.55 -2.39
CA GLN A 137 20.36 -13.02 -3.47
C GLN A 137 20.07 -11.96 -4.54
N GLY A 138 20.49 -10.71 -4.35
CA GLY A 138 20.17 -9.57 -5.23
C GLY A 138 18.72 -9.09 -5.13
N ALA A 139 17.90 -9.73 -4.29
CA ALA A 139 16.53 -9.36 -4.00
C ALA A 139 16.18 -9.76 -2.56
N ALA A 140 15.23 -9.06 -1.95
CA ALA A 140 14.66 -9.47 -0.67
C ALA A 140 13.17 -9.07 -0.56
N PRO A 141 12.42 -9.72 0.36
CA PRO A 141 11.01 -9.42 0.59
C PRO A 141 10.76 -8.03 1.17
N GLN A 142 9.63 -7.41 0.82
CA GLN A 142 9.11 -6.25 1.54
C GLN A 142 8.67 -6.65 2.95
N ILE A 143 8.92 -5.78 3.93
CA ILE A 143 8.45 -5.93 5.31
C ILE A 143 7.15 -5.13 5.49
N LEU A 144 6.10 -5.80 5.96
CA LEU A 144 4.87 -5.16 6.43
C LEU A 144 4.86 -5.19 7.95
N TYR A 145 4.84 -4.02 8.57
CA TYR A 145 4.82 -3.88 10.01
C TYR A 145 3.45 -3.37 10.46
N GLY A 146 2.66 -4.30 10.97
CA GLY A 146 1.30 -4.10 11.47
C GLY A 146 1.28 -3.59 12.90
N VAL A 147 0.66 -2.43 13.15
CA VAL A 147 0.40 -1.87 14.48
C VAL A 147 -1.09 -1.84 14.80
N ARG A 148 -1.47 -1.78 16.08
CA ARG A 148 -2.88 -1.82 16.47
C ARG A 148 -3.64 -0.55 16.08
N THR A 149 -3.05 0.64 16.24
CA THR A 149 -3.75 1.91 15.99
C THR A 149 -2.95 2.91 15.15
N HIS A 150 -3.65 3.90 14.57
CA HIS A 150 -3.01 4.99 13.84
C HIS A 150 -2.07 5.83 14.71
N ALA A 151 -2.42 6.06 15.98
CA ALA A 151 -1.57 6.80 16.92
C ALA A 151 -0.23 6.09 17.17
N GLN A 152 -0.19 4.76 17.07
CA GLN A 152 1.05 3.98 17.21
C GLN A 152 1.94 4.02 15.96
N LEU A 153 1.44 4.47 14.80
CA LEU A 153 2.27 4.59 13.60
C LEU A 153 3.40 5.61 13.81
N ALA A 154 3.07 6.79 14.32
CA ALA A 154 4.07 7.83 14.62
C ALA A 154 5.09 7.34 15.66
N GLN A 155 4.63 6.60 16.68
CA GLN A 155 5.52 5.97 17.66
C GLN A 155 6.49 4.99 16.99
N MET A 156 6.04 4.16 16.05
CA MET A 156 6.93 3.23 15.35
C MET A 156 7.92 3.92 14.43
N VAL A 157 7.53 5.04 13.80
CA VAL A 157 8.49 5.88 13.06
C VAL A 157 9.56 6.43 14.00
N ALA A 158 9.18 6.90 15.19
CA ALA A 158 10.11 7.38 16.21
C ALA A 158 11.05 6.26 16.71
N GLU A 159 10.56 5.03 16.88
CA GLU A 159 11.42 3.87 17.20
C GLU A 159 12.40 3.55 16.07
N LEU A 160 11.96 3.60 14.81
CA LEU A 160 12.82 3.38 13.65
C LEU A 160 13.92 4.45 13.54
N GLN A 161 13.61 5.72 13.83
CA GLN A 161 14.56 6.84 13.82
C GLN A 161 15.73 6.63 14.80
N LYS A 162 15.49 5.93 15.92
CA LYS A 162 16.56 5.59 16.86
C LYS A 162 17.58 4.64 16.23
N THR A 163 17.13 3.70 15.41
CA THR A 163 18.00 2.68 14.80
C THR A 163 18.94 3.26 13.74
N PRO A 164 20.03 2.55 13.40
CA PRO A 164 20.88 2.90 12.25
C PRO A 164 20.21 2.70 10.88
N TYR A 165 19.09 1.98 10.79
CA TYR A 165 18.52 1.59 9.51
C TYR A 165 17.70 2.72 8.88
N ARG A 166 17.88 2.93 7.58
CA ARG A 166 17.14 3.92 6.79
C ARG A 166 16.47 3.31 5.56
N PRO A 167 15.49 2.41 5.76
CA PRO A 167 14.73 1.82 4.66
C PRO A 167 13.96 2.88 3.88
N ARG A 168 13.73 2.63 2.59
CA ARG A 168 12.67 3.33 1.87
C ARG A 168 11.37 2.90 2.52
N MET A 169 10.71 3.79 3.24
CA MET A 169 9.55 3.45 4.04
C MET A 169 8.26 4.06 3.50
N ALA A 170 7.13 3.45 3.85
CA ALA A 170 5.82 4.06 3.69
C ALA A 170 4.97 3.87 4.94
N VAL A 171 4.15 4.87 5.25
CA VAL A 171 3.12 4.78 6.28
C VAL A 171 1.77 4.83 5.60
N ILE A 172 0.97 3.78 5.75
CA ILE A 172 -0.40 3.74 5.22
C ILE A 172 -1.42 3.83 6.35
N GLY A 173 -2.58 4.40 6.02
CA GLY A 173 -3.66 4.46 6.98
C GLY A 173 -5.05 4.73 6.41
N SER A 174 -6.03 4.80 7.30
CA SER A 174 -7.44 5.00 6.94
C SER A 174 -7.67 6.39 6.34
N ARG A 175 -8.75 6.52 5.57
CA ARG A 175 -9.16 7.82 5.03
C ARG A 175 -9.54 8.82 6.12
N GLU A 176 -9.97 8.36 7.28
CA GLU A 176 -10.33 9.24 8.39
C GLU A 176 -9.14 10.06 8.87
N HIS A 177 -7.93 9.51 8.77
CA HIS A 177 -6.68 10.16 9.17
C HIS A 177 -5.98 10.85 7.99
N LEU A 178 -6.08 10.30 6.77
CA LEU A 178 -5.33 10.80 5.61
C LEU A 178 -6.12 11.71 4.65
N CYS A 179 -7.44 11.86 4.81
CA CYS A 179 -8.23 12.69 3.92
C CYS A 179 -8.11 14.19 4.29
N VAL A 180 -7.58 14.99 3.38
CA VAL A 180 -7.48 16.46 3.52
C VAL A 180 -8.57 17.21 2.75
N ASN A 181 -9.47 16.50 2.06
CA ASN A 181 -10.51 17.12 1.26
C ASN A 181 -11.80 17.30 2.08
N GLU A 182 -12.00 18.51 2.62
CA GLU A 182 -13.17 18.86 3.43
C GLU A 182 -14.49 18.73 2.66
N ALA A 183 -14.51 19.01 1.36
CA ALA A 183 -15.72 18.83 0.55
C ALA A 183 -16.15 17.35 0.50
N VAL A 184 -15.18 16.42 0.38
CA VAL A 184 -15.45 14.98 0.43
C VAL A 184 -15.92 14.55 1.83
N ARG A 185 -15.28 15.06 2.89
CA ARG A 185 -15.70 14.77 4.28
C ARG A 185 -17.13 15.28 4.55
N ALA A 186 -17.42 16.51 4.17
CA ALA A 186 -18.74 17.12 4.31
C ALA A 186 -19.80 16.39 3.47
N ALA A 187 -19.47 15.99 2.23
CA ALA A 187 -20.38 15.23 1.38
C ALA A 187 -20.71 13.85 1.97
N ALA A 188 -19.72 13.12 2.48
CA ALA A 188 -19.94 11.83 3.12
C ALA A 188 -20.87 11.96 4.35
N ARG A 189 -20.64 12.96 5.21
CA ARG A 189 -21.51 13.27 6.36
C ARG A 189 -22.93 13.62 5.93
N ARG A 190 -23.09 14.50 4.94
CA ARG A 190 -24.40 14.93 4.41
C ARG A 190 -25.20 13.76 3.83
N GLN A 191 -24.52 12.86 3.12
CA GLN A 191 -25.13 11.68 2.49
C GLN A 191 -25.30 10.50 3.47
N ARG A 192 -24.82 10.62 4.71
CA ARG A 192 -24.81 9.55 5.72
C ARG A 192 -24.17 8.25 5.21
N VAL A 193 -23.07 8.38 4.47
CA VAL A 193 -22.27 7.25 3.97
C VAL A 193 -20.89 7.25 4.63
N SER A 194 -20.23 6.09 4.65
CA SER A 194 -18.86 6.01 5.14
C SER A 194 -17.93 6.88 4.29
N LEU A 195 -16.89 7.43 4.93
CA LEU A 195 -15.88 8.25 4.24
C LEU A 195 -15.19 7.45 3.12
N ASP A 196 -15.03 6.14 3.30
CA ASP A 196 -14.51 5.25 2.26
C ASP A 196 -15.40 5.18 1.02
N LEU A 197 -16.72 5.09 1.19
CA LEU A 197 -17.64 5.11 0.06
C LEU A 197 -17.66 6.48 -0.61
N GLY A 198 -17.82 7.55 0.18
CA GLY A 198 -17.86 8.92 -0.34
C GLY A 198 -16.58 9.30 -1.09
N CYS A 199 -15.40 8.96 -0.54
CA CYS A 199 -14.12 9.19 -1.20
C CYS A 199 -13.97 8.39 -2.50
N ARG A 200 -14.37 7.12 -2.52
CA ARG A 200 -14.34 6.30 -3.75
C ARG A 200 -15.24 6.88 -4.83
N GLN A 201 -16.45 7.32 -4.47
CA GLN A 201 -17.37 7.97 -5.41
C GLN A 201 -16.78 9.29 -5.94
N ALA A 202 -16.23 10.13 -5.08
CA ALA A 202 -15.61 11.40 -5.48
C ALA A 202 -14.36 11.22 -6.35
N ALA A 203 -13.54 10.20 -6.06
CA ALA A 203 -12.38 9.84 -6.88
C ALA A 203 -12.81 9.35 -8.27
N ARG A 204 -13.81 8.45 -8.34
CA ARG A 204 -14.37 7.97 -9.61
C ARG A 204 -14.96 9.11 -10.46
N ARG A 205 -15.62 10.09 -9.83
CA ARG A 205 -16.12 11.29 -10.52
C ARG A 205 -14.98 12.11 -11.10
N ALA A 206 -13.88 12.30 -10.36
CA ALA A 206 -12.71 13.01 -10.88
C ALA A 206 -12.12 12.34 -12.13
N VAL A 207 -12.09 10.99 -12.16
CA VAL A 207 -11.68 10.20 -13.34
C VAL A 207 -12.63 10.42 -14.51
N ARG A 208 -13.93 10.21 -14.29
CA ARG A 208 -14.95 10.34 -15.33
C ARG A 208 -14.96 11.73 -15.97
N LEU A 209 -14.77 12.78 -15.16
CA LEU A 209 -14.76 14.17 -15.63
C LEU A 209 -13.41 14.60 -16.22
N GLY A 210 -12.40 13.70 -16.28
CA GLY A 210 -11.11 14.02 -16.86
C GLY A 210 -10.32 15.09 -16.10
N LEU A 211 -10.59 15.31 -14.81
CA LEU A 211 -10.00 16.40 -14.01
C LEU A 211 -8.50 16.20 -13.70
N HIS A 212 -7.87 15.15 -14.25
CA HIS A 212 -6.47 14.77 -14.06
C HIS A 212 -5.48 15.56 -14.96
N GLY A 213 -5.88 16.74 -15.44
CA GLY A 213 -5.12 17.59 -16.37
C GLY A 213 -5.25 19.08 -16.04
N PRO A 214 -4.69 19.99 -16.87
CA PRO A 214 -4.86 21.43 -16.68
C PRO A 214 -6.36 21.78 -16.62
N PRO A 215 -6.75 22.80 -15.82
CA PRO A 215 -8.15 23.14 -15.61
C PRO A 215 -8.80 23.55 -16.93
N GLN A 216 -9.50 22.62 -17.56
CA GLN A 216 -10.46 22.93 -18.62
C GLN A 216 -11.72 23.36 -17.88
N GLY A 217 -12.12 24.63 -18.03
CA GLY A 217 -13.14 25.32 -17.22
C GLY A 217 -14.51 24.66 -17.17
N GLN A 218 -14.61 23.52 -16.48
CA GLN A 218 -15.84 22.77 -16.26
C GLN A 218 -16.39 23.18 -14.90
N SER A 219 -17.18 24.24 -14.90
CA SER A 219 -17.95 24.71 -13.76
C SER A 219 -19.31 24.00 -13.78
N GLY A 220 -19.55 23.07 -12.86
CA GLY A 220 -20.84 22.39 -12.74
C GLY A 220 -21.00 21.67 -11.40
N PRO A 221 -22.24 21.37 -10.97
CA PRO A 221 -22.52 20.74 -9.69
C PRO A 221 -21.90 19.33 -9.55
N GLU A 222 -21.64 18.65 -10.68
CA GLU A 222 -20.94 17.36 -10.68
C GLU A 222 -19.42 17.50 -10.42
N ALA A 223 -18.81 18.59 -10.88
CA ALA A 223 -17.40 18.90 -10.63
C ALA A 223 -17.14 19.29 -9.17
N GLU A 224 -18.12 19.95 -8.51
CA GLU A 224 -18.07 20.25 -7.07
C GLU A 224 -17.98 19.00 -6.19
N CYS A 225 -18.53 17.88 -6.67
CA CYS A 225 -18.52 16.62 -5.93
C CYS A 225 -17.34 15.69 -6.28
N ALA A 226 -16.41 16.14 -7.14
CA ALA A 226 -15.22 15.40 -7.49
C ALA A 226 -14.08 15.64 -6.48
N CYS A 227 -13.23 14.63 -6.26
CA CYS A 227 -12.13 14.79 -5.33
C CYS A 227 -10.96 15.55 -5.99
N GLN A 228 -10.86 16.86 -5.74
CA GLN A 228 -9.78 17.69 -6.25
C GLN A 228 -8.38 17.23 -5.81
N ALA A 229 -8.23 16.78 -4.56
CA ALA A 229 -6.95 16.23 -4.09
C ALA A 229 -6.57 14.96 -4.87
N TYR A 230 -7.53 14.12 -5.24
CA TYR A 230 -7.27 12.95 -6.08
C TYR A 230 -6.93 13.37 -7.52
N ALA A 231 -7.63 14.37 -8.05
CA ALA A 231 -7.37 14.91 -9.39
C ALA A 231 -5.91 15.38 -9.55
N ARG A 232 -5.35 16.01 -8.50
CA ARG A 232 -3.97 16.51 -8.47
C ARG A 232 -2.89 15.47 -8.16
N LEU A 233 -3.25 14.20 -7.97
CA LEU A 233 -2.29 13.13 -7.60
C LEU A 233 -1.14 12.98 -8.61
N GLY A 234 -1.42 13.22 -9.89
CA GLY A 234 -0.43 13.16 -10.98
C GLY A 234 0.27 14.48 -11.30
N SER A 235 -0.01 15.56 -10.57
CA SER A 235 0.55 16.86 -10.90
C SER A 235 2.07 16.90 -10.63
N PRO A 236 2.89 17.48 -11.51
CA PRO A 236 4.34 17.60 -11.27
C PRO A 236 4.70 18.23 -9.92
N PRO A 237 4.04 19.32 -9.48
CA PRO A 237 4.33 19.92 -8.17
C PRO A 237 4.05 18.97 -6.99
N HIS A 238 3.03 18.10 -7.11
CA HIS A 238 2.78 17.09 -6.09
C HIS A 238 3.87 16.03 -6.06
N ALA A 239 4.27 15.53 -7.24
CA ALA A 239 5.29 14.51 -7.34
C ALA A 239 6.67 14.99 -6.82
N GLU A 240 7.03 16.25 -7.10
CA GLU A 240 8.25 16.88 -6.57
C GLU A 240 8.22 16.96 -5.04
N ARG A 241 7.14 17.48 -4.43
CA ARG A 241 7.02 17.55 -2.97
C ARG A 241 7.04 16.16 -2.31
N VAL A 242 6.38 15.18 -2.94
CA VAL A 242 6.41 13.78 -2.47
C VAL A 242 7.83 13.24 -2.51
N PHE A 243 8.56 13.47 -3.61
CA PHE A 243 9.95 13.05 -3.72
C PHE A 243 10.80 13.68 -2.61
N GLU A 244 10.72 15.00 -2.42
CA GLU A 244 11.51 15.73 -1.43
C GLU A 244 11.27 15.30 0.01
N ARG A 245 10.00 15.05 0.40
CA ARG A 245 9.65 14.78 1.81
C ARG A 245 9.44 13.32 2.18
N CYS A 246 9.11 12.45 1.23
CA CYS A 246 8.69 11.08 1.54
C CYS A 246 9.29 10.02 0.60
N GLY A 247 9.72 10.41 -0.60
CA GLY A 247 10.13 9.49 -1.67
C GLY A 247 11.64 9.25 -1.74
N ARG A 248 12.46 10.00 -0.99
CA ARG A 248 13.90 9.84 -0.96
C ARG A 248 14.32 8.68 -0.06
N GLU A 249 15.27 7.90 -0.55
CA GLU A 249 15.97 6.92 0.26
C GLU A 249 16.71 7.63 1.41
N GLY A 250 16.76 7.00 2.59
CA GLY A 250 17.36 7.65 3.76
C GLY A 250 16.38 8.44 4.61
N LEU A 251 15.24 8.88 4.04
CA LEU A 251 14.30 9.78 4.71
C LEU A 251 13.21 8.99 5.44
N LEU A 252 13.13 9.19 6.76
CA LEU A 252 12.07 8.65 7.59
C LEU A 252 11.01 9.73 7.80
N TRP A 253 9.75 9.38 7.61
CA TRP A 253 8.63 10.30 7.63
C TRP A 253 7.40 9.64 8.26
N ASP A 254 6.53 10.45 8.88
CA ASP A 254 5.28 9.99 9.47
C ASP A 254 4.04 10.52 8.73
N VAL A 255 2.86 10.25 9.29
CA VAL A 255 1.59 10.68 8.69
C VAL A 255 1.51 12.22 8.59
N GLU A 256 2.00 12.95 9.58
CA GLU A 256 1.92 14.41 9.62
C GLU A 256 2.84 15.04 8.58
N ASP A 257 4.02 14.46 8.34
CA ASP A 257 4.90 14.88 7.25
C ASP A 257 4.20 14.76 5.88
N LEU A 258 3.46 13.66 5.69
CA LEU A 258 2.70 13.40 4.46
C LEU A 258 1.50 14.36 4.34
N LEU A 259 0.81 14.66 5.44
CA LEU A 259 -0.26 15.67 5.46
C LEU A 259 0.29 17.07 5.20
N GLY A 260 1.50 17.37 5.68
CA GLY A 260 2.23 18.61 5.47
C GLY A 260 2.61 18.89 4.01
N LEU A 261 2.54 17.89 3.12
CA LEU A 261 2.63 18.09 1.66
C LEU A 261 1.51 18.99 1.12
N SER A 262 0.44 19.15 1.91
CA SER A 262 -0.80 19.87 1.58
C SER A 262 -0.72 21.39 1.75
N GLY A 263 0.48 21.96 1.92
CA GLY A 263 0.73 23.37 2.27
C GLY A 263 -0.07 24.42 1.50
N THR A 264 -0.09 25.64 2.05
CA THR A 264 -0.94 26.82 1.77
C THR A 264 -1.12 27.27 0.30
N GLY A 265 -0.41 26.66 -0.66
CA GLY A 265 -0.38 27.03 -2.07
C GLY A 265 -1.21 26.17 -3.03
N GLY A 266 -2.29 25.52 -2.58
CA GLY A 266 -3.33 25.00 -3.48
C GLY A 266 -2.83 24.06 -4.60
N GLY A 267 -1.92 23.12 -4.31
CA GLY A 267 -1.33 22.24 -5.34
C GLY A 267 -1.19 20.78 -4.95
N ALA A 268 -1.64 20.38 -3.75
CA ALA A 268 -1.36 19.07 -3.21
C ALA A 268 -2.34 17.99 -3.67
N GLY A 269 -1.76 16.84 -4.01
CA GLY A 269 -2.44 15.59 -4.28
C GLY A 269 -2.90 14.90 -3.00
N CYS A 270 -3.69 13.84 -3.15
CA CYS A 270 -4.31 13.15 -2.03
C CYS A 270 -3.29 12.34 -1.20
N PRO A 271 -3.13 12.61 0.11
CA PRO A 271 -2.20 11.87 0.97
C PRO A 271 -2.52 10.38 1.05
N TYR A 272 -3.80 10.02 1.19
CA TYR A 272 -4.25 8.61 1.22
C TYR A 272 -3.75 7.81 0.02
N TYR A 273 -3.97 8.31 -1.20
CA TYR A 273 -3.53 7.60 -2.41
C TYR A 273 -2.02 7.68 -2.60
N THR A 274 -1.39 8.79 -2.19
CA THR A 274 0.06 8.96 -2.22
C THR A 274 0.77 7.91 -1.37
N ALA A 275 0.35 7.74 -0.10
CA ALA A 275 0.87 6.70 0.79
C ALA A 275 0.76 5.29 0.18
N HIS A 276 -0.39 4.98 -0.44
CA HIS A 276 -0.58 3.70 -1.12
C HIS A 276 0.29 3.50 -2.36
N VAL A 277 0.64 4.57 -3.08
CA VAL A 277 1.61 4.49 -4.19
C VAL A 277 3.01 4.26 -3.65
N LEU A 278 3.44 5.02 -2.63
CA LEU A 278 4.75 4.89 -1.99
C LEU A 278 4.96 3.49 -1.42
N ALA A 279 3.93 2.92 -0.79
CA ALA A 279 3.98 1.57 -0.25
C ALA A 279 4.23 0.48 -1.31
N GLY A 280 3.94 0.74 -2.58
CA GLY A 280 4.20 -0.20 -3.67
C GLY A 280 5.69 -0.33 -4.06
N GLY A 281 6.54 0.59 -3.61
CA GLY A 281 7.99 0.61 -3.87
C GLY A 281 8.84 0.77 -2.60
N ALA A 282 8.25 0.63 -1.43
CA ALA A 282 8.93 0.71 -0.14
C ALA A 282 9.55 -0.64 0.25
N ASP A 283 10.61 -0.59 1.04
CA ASP A 283 11.28 -1.75 1.64
C ASP A 283 10.55 -2.15 2.95
N LEU A 284 10.02 -1.15 3.66
CA LEU A 284 9.26 -1.27 4.91
C LEU A 284 7.95 -0.49 4.81
N VAL A 285 6.82 -1.11 5.17
CA VAL A 285 5.53 -0.42 5.24
C VAL A 285 4.93 -0.56 6.63
N PHE A 286 4.70 0.56 7.30
CA PHE A 286 3.89 0.63 8.51
C PHE A 286 2.42 0.70 8.14
N CYS A 287 1.60 -0.14 8.77
CA CYS A 287 0.16 -0.20 8.53
C CYS A 287 -0.61 -0.60 9.79
N PRO A 288 -1.88 -0.20 9.92
CA PRO A 288 -2.73 -0.75 10.96
C PRO A 288 -3.06 -2.23 10.71
N HIS A 289 -3.39 -2.98 11.76
CA HIS A 289 -3.69 -4.41 11.70
C HIS A 289 -4.73 -4.79 10.65
N ASN A 290 -5.74 -3.96 10.39
CA ASN A 290 -6.77 -4.25 9.39
C ASN A 290 -6.21 -4.44 7.97
N TYR A 291 -5.05 -3.84 7.64
CA TYR A 291 -4.40 -4.06 6.34
C TYR A 291 -3.77 -5.44 6.18
N VAL A 292 -3.59 -6.15 7.28
CA VAL A 292 -3.12 -7.54 7.34
C VAL A 292 -4.31 -8.49 7.53
N LEU A 293 -5.21 -8.17 8.46
CA LEU A 293 -6.23 -9.09 8.96
C LEU A 293 -7.54 -9.09 8.17
N ASP A 294 -7.94 -7.95 7.60
CA ASP A 294 -9.22 -7.85 6.89
C ASP A 294 -9.05 -8.30 5.43
N PRO A 295 -9.64 -9.44 5.00
CA PRO A 295 -9.52 -9.92 3.62
C PRO A 295 -10.03 -8.91 2.59
N ALA A 296 -11.05 -8.10 2.93
CA ALA A 296 -11.59 -7.08 2.06
C ALA A 296 -10.55 -5.98 1.78
N VAL A 297 -9.57 -5.81 2.66
CA VAL A 297 -8.48 -4.84 2.55
C VAL A 297 -7.22 -5.49 1.99
N SER A 298 -6.82 -6.65 2.53
CA SER A 298 -5.58 -7.37 2.22
C SER A 298 -5.63 -8.14 0.89
N GLN A 299 -6.81 -8.44 0.36
CA GLN A 299 -7.00 -9.08 -0.96
C GLN A 299 -7.65 -8.13 -1.98
N CYS A 300 -7.78 -6.84 -1.65
CA CYS A 300 -8.45 -5.87 -2.49
C CYS A 300 -7.71 -5.64 -3.83
N ARG A 301 -8.31 -6.08 -4.94
CA ARG A 301 -7.76 -5.94 -6.29
C ARG A 301 -8.10 -4.63 -6.99
N THR A 302 -9.06 -3.85 -6.47
CA THR A 302 -9.58 -2.66 -7.15
C THR A 302 -8.59 -1.48 -7.09
N HIS A 303 -7.95 -1.25 -8.25
CA HIS A 303 -7.33 -0.05 -8.83
C HIS A 303 -6.32 0.85 -8.09
N HIS A 304 -6.00 0.61 -6.83
CA HIS A 304 -4.82 1.26 -6.21
C HIS A 304 -3.91 0.25 -5.52
N ARG A 305 -4.45 -0.96 -5.31
CA ARG A 305 -3.91 -2.03 -4.49
C ARG A 305 -3.53 -3.28 -5.27
N ALA A 306 -3.34 -3.21 -6.59
CA ALA A 306 -2.87 -4.33 -7.42
C ALA A 306 -1.46 -4.87 -7.05
N ARG A 307 -0.89 -4.41 -5.93
CA ARG A 307 0.33 -4.94 -5.32
C ARG A 307 0.19 -5.14 -3.81
N TRP A 308 -0.97 -4.92 -3.18
CA TRP A 308 -1.13 -5.17 -1.74
C TRP A 308 -1.50 -6.65 -1.55
N SER A 309 -0.53 -7.53 -1.72
CA SER A 309 -0.62 -8.95 -1.36
C SER A 309 0.28 -9.20 -0.17
N LEU A 310 -0.12 -10.10 0.74
CA LEU A 310 0.77 -10.57 1.81
C LEU A 310 1.78 -11.62 1.30
N GLU A 311 1.55 -12.15 0.10
CA GLU A 311 2.36 -13.21 -0.48
C GLU A 311 3.81 -12.74 -0.77
N GLY A 312 4.77 -13.56 -0.37
CA GLY A 312 6.19 -13.28 -0.56
C GLY A 312 6.72 -12.10 0.28
N ARG A 313 6.04 -11.74 1.37
CA ARG A 313 6.43 -10.67 2.29
C ARG A 313 6.73 -11.19 3.69
N VAL A 314 7.52 -10.43 4.43
CA VAL A 314 7.65 -10.61 5.88
C VAL A 314 6.57 -9.76 6.53
N VAL A 315 5.71 -10.39 7.35
CA VAL A 315 4.64 -9.71 8.07
C VAL A 315 4.96 -9.75 9.56
N VAL A 316 5.12 -8.57 10.16
CA VAL A 316 5.27 -8.39 11.60
C VAL A 316 3.97 -7.83 12.14
N VAL A 317 3.39 -8.47 13.15
CA VAL A 317 2.19 -7.97 13.85
C VAL A 317 2.61 -7.64 15.28
N ASP A 318 2.77 -6.35 15.55
CA ASP A 318 3.13 -5.85 16.88
C ASP A 318 1.88 -5.69 17.75
N GLU A 319 2.00 -5.88 19.07
CA GLU A 319 0.89 -5.83 20.03
C GLU A 319 -0.33 -6.69 19.60
N ALA A 320 -0.05 -7.96 19.26
CA ALA A 320 -1.00 -8.88 18.65
C ALA A 320 -2.04 -9.50 19.63
N HIS A 321 -2.22 -8.96 20.84
CA HIS A 321 -3.17 -9.51 21.82
C HIS A 321 -4.64 -9.39 21.40
N ASN A 322 -4.96 -8.45 20.49
CA ASN A 322 -6.32 -8.29 19.95
C ASN A 322 -6.50 -8.92 18.57
N LEU A 323 -5.57 -9.77 18.13
CA LEU A 323 -5.62 -10.42 16.83
C LEU A 323 -6.95 -11.18 16.62
N GLU A 324 -7.35 -11.94 17.63
CA GLU A 324 -8.59 -12.73 17.62
C GLU A 324 -9.83 -11.85 17.41
N GLN A 325 -9.94 -10.75 18.17
CA GLN A 325 -11.03 -9.81 18.02
C GLN A 325 -11.01 -9.12 16.66
N GLY A 326 -9.83 -8.71 16.18
CA GLY A 326 -9.67 -8.11 14.85
C GLY A 326 -10.12 -9.06 13.72
N CYS A 327 -9.80 -10.35 13.83
CA CYS A 327 -10.27 -11.36 12.88
C CYS A 327 -11.80 -11.57 12.96
N ARG A 328 -12.38 -11.62 14.18
CA ARG A 328 -13.84 -11.69 14.36
C ARG A 328 -14.54 -10.51 13.71
N ASP A 329 -14.05 -9.29 13.95
CA ASP A 329 -14.66 -8.08 13.42
C ASP A 329 -14.57 -8.03 11.89
N ALA A 330 -13.42 -8.43 11.31
CA ALA A 330 -13.26 -8.51 9.86
C ALA A 330 -14.16 -9.56 9.19
N GLY A 331 -14.43 -10.67 9.89
CA GLY A 331 -15.31 -11.74 9.42
C GLY A 331 -16.80 -11.53 9.72
N SER A 332 -17.16 -10.50 10.48
CA SER A 332 -18.54 -10.28 10.95
C SER A 332 -19.22 -9.15 10.18
N LEU A 333 -20.50 -9.35 9.84
CA LEU A 333 -21.37 -8.30 9.32
C LEU A 333 -22.45 -8.00 10.36
N ARG A 334 -22.60 -6.72 10.72
CA ARG A 334 -23.75 -6.23 11.50
C ARG A 334 -24.66 -5.44 10.57
N ALA A 335 -25.93 -5.80 10.52
CA ALA A 335 -26.95 -5.10 9.76
C ALA A 335 -28.08 -4.68 10.70
N THR A 336 -28.38 -3.39 10.72
CA THR A 336 -29.50 -2.84 11.48
C THR A 336 -30.76 -2.83 10.63
N LEU A 337 -31.94 -2.84 11.28
CA LEU A 337 -33.22 -2.71 10.57
C LEU A 337 -33.30 -1.43 9.73
N ALA A 338 -32.69 -0.34 10.20
CA ALA A 338 -32.63 0.92 9.47
C ALA A 338 -31.82 0.79 8.17
N GLU A 339 -30.66 0.11 8.20
CA GLU A 339 -29.86 -0.17 7.02
C GLU A 339 -30.60 -1.08 6.03
N LEU A 340 -31.30 -2.11 6.52
CA LEU A 340 -32.10 -3.01 5.67
C LEU A 340 -33.27 -2.28 4.98
N ARG A 341 -33.95 -1.37 5.70
CA ARG A 341 -35.01 -0.54 5.11
C ARG A 341 -34.46 0.43 4.07
N SER A 342 -33.30 1.04 4.35
CA SER A 342 -32.60 1.91 3.39
C SER A 342 -32.18 1.14 2.13
N LEU A 343 -31.66 -0.08 2.30
CA LEU A 343 -31.29 -0.96 1.19
C LEU A 343 -32.52 -1.34 0.34
N SER A 344 -33.64 -1.69 0.96
CA SER A 344 -34.89 -2.00 0.26
C SER A 344 -35.38 -0.82 -0.59
N ALA A 345 -35.37 0.40 -0.03
CA ALA A 345 -35.72 1.60 -0.77
C ALA A 345 -34.75 1.89 -1.92
N ALA A 346 -33.44 1.68 -1.71
CA ALA A 346 -32.43 1.83 -2.75
C ALA A 346 -32.60 0.82 -3.90
N LEU A 347 -32.93 -0.44 -3.58
CA LEU A 347 -33.23 -1.48 -4.56
C LEU A 347 -34.49 -1.16 -5.37
N ALA A 348 -35.54 -0.66 -4.73
CA ALA A 348 -36.77 -0.25 -5.41
C ALA A 348 -36.53 0.93 -6.38
N ALA A 349 -35.55 1.79 -6.09
CA ALA A 349 -35.14 2.90 -6.95
C ALA A 349 -34.11 2.52 -8.04
N LEU A 350 -33.61 1.28 -8.10
CA LEU A 350 -32.64 0.87 -9.13
C LEU A 350 -33.19 0.99 -10.56
N PRO A 351 -34.43 0.54 -10.87
CA PRO A 351 -34.95 0.62 -12.24
C PRO A 351 -35.06 2.04 -12.77
N THR A 352 -35.37 3.01 -11.91
CA THR A 352 -35.47 4.42 -12.29
C THR A 352 -34.10 5.07 -12.47
N ARG A 353 -33.09 4.67 -11.67
CA ARG A 353 -31.71 5.18 -11.78
C ARG A 353 -30.92 4.54 -12.90
N HIS A 354 -31.25 3.30 -13.25
CA HIS A 354 -30.58 2.50 -14.26
C HIS A 354 -31.62 1.81 -15.14
N PRO A 355 -32.23 2.54 -16.09
CA PRO A 355 -33.29 2.00 -16.94
C PRO A 355 -32.85 0.80 -17.81
N HIS A 356 -31.53 0.60 -17.96
CA HIS A 356 -30.95 -0.54 -18.66
C HIS A 356 -30.92 -1.84 -17.81
N LEU A 357 -31.10 -1.76 -16.48
CA LEU A 357 -31.18 -2.93 -15.61
C LEU A 357 -32.58 -3.53 -15.70
N ARG A 358 -32.69 -4.74 -16.27
CA ARG A 358 -33.96 -5.50 -16.29
C ARG A 358 -34.08 -6.34 -15.03
N ALA A 359 -34.96 -5.96 -14.11
CA ALA A 359 -35.33 -6.79 -12.97
C ALA A 359 -36.34 -7.86 -13.42
N CYS A 360 -35.98 -9.14 -13.35
CA CYS A 360 -36.90 -10.24 -13.63
C CYS A 360 -37.60 -10.65 -12.31
N PRO A 361 -38.93 -10.54 -12.19
CA PRO A 361 -39.60 -10.74 -10.90
C PRO A 361 -39.68 -12.20 -10.42
N ARG A 362 -39.25 -13.20 -11.22
CA ARG A 362 -39.48 -14.62 -10.91
C ARG A 362 -38.44 -15.53 -11.54
N GLY A 363 -37.43 -15.95 -10.78
CA GLY A 363 -36.75 -17.26 -10.87
C GLY A 363 -36.31 -17.84 -12.22
N ARG A 364 -36.32 -17.11 -13.33
CA ARG A 364 -35.84 -17.56 -14.64
C ARG A 364 -34.68 -16.67 -15.04
N CYS A 365 -33.48 -17.24 -15.00
CA CYS A 365 -32.29 -16.66 -15.63
C CYS A 365 -32.63 -16.37 -17.11
N LEU A 366 -32.40 -15.13 -17.54
CA LEU A 366 -32.30 -14.83 -18.98
C LEU A 366 -30.82 -14.87 -19.35
N PRO A 367 -30.46 -15.46 -20.50
CA PRO A 367 -29.09 -15.45 -20.99
C PRO A 367 -28.69 -14.00 -21.26
N CYS A 368 -27.57 -13.58 -20.69
CA CYS A 368 -26.91 -12.33 -21.05
C CYS A 368 -26.56 -12.42 -22.55
N ARG A 369 -26.93 -11.40 -23.33
CA ARG A 369 -26.38 -11.20 -24.67
C ARG A 369 -25.08 -10.44 -24.57
#